data_AF-A0AAU2P8T5-F1
#
_entry.id   AF-A0AAU2P8T5-F1
#
_cell.length_a   1.000
_cell.length_b   1.000
_cell.length_c   1.000
_cell.angle_alpha   90.00
_cell.angle_beta   90.00
_cell.angle_gamma   90.00
#
_symmetry.space_group_name_H-M   'P 1'
#
loop_
_entity.id
_entity.type
_entity.pdbx_description
1 polymer ?
#
loop_
_entity_poly.entity_id
_entity_poly.type
_entity_poly.pdbx_seq_one_letter_code
_entity_poly.pdbx_strand_id
1 'polypeptide(L)'
;MHTLRKNRPLRRIVLAGAATVSGLVLLLSLKPHTTPTVAGVATGPAPSSSSSGTSGSSGSATGTRTLTGDSAQTRYGPVQVSVTLKNGKITDVTALTYPQENPRDQQINSYAIPQLTRETLTAQSADIDTVSGATYTSEGYRQSLQSALDSASG
;
A
#
# COMPACT_ATOMS: atom_id res chain seq x y z
N MET A 1 15.97 27.53 35.42
CA MET A 1 14.57 27.95 35.47
C MET A 1 14.04 28.07 34.05
N HIS A 2 13.28 27.08 33.59
CA HIS A 2 12.30 27.19 32.51
C HIS A 2 11.39 25.96 32.63
N THR A 3 10.24 26.15 33.27
CA THR A 3 9.10 25.23 33.26
C THR A 3 8.15 25.67 32.16
N LEU A 4 7.73 24.76 31.27
CA LEU A 4 6.41 24.78 30.59
C LEU A 4 6.30 23.46 29.79
N ARG A 5 5.80 22.35 30.35
CA ARG A 5 4.38 22.02 30.56
C ARG A 5 3.62 21.85 29.24
N LYS A 6 3.51 20.61 28.73
CA LYS A 6 2.26 20.14 28.10
C LYS A 6 2.13 18.62 28.13
N ASN A 7 1.73 18.10 29.28
CA ASN A 7 0.95 16.87 29.36
C ASN A 7 -0.39 17.11 28.64
N ARG A 8 -0.85 16.12 27.86
CA ARG A 8 -2.27 15.92 27.59
C ARG A 8 -2.62 14.46 27.83
N PRO A 9 -3.17 14.11 29.02
CA PRO A 9 -3.79 12.83 29.27
C PRO A 9 -5.31 12.89 29.00
N LEU A 10 -5.81 11.80 28.40
CA LEU A 10 -7.19 11.26 28.48
C LEU A 10 -8.34 12.06 27.81
N ARG A 11 -9.08 11.35 26.93
CA ARG A 11 -10.54 11.12 26.93
C ARG A 11 -10.96 10.71 25.51
N ARG A 12 -11.08 9.39 25.25
CA ARG A 12 -12.38 8.70 25.20
C ARG A 12 -13.46 9.56 24.55
N ILE A 13 -13.54 9.49 23.22
CA ILE A 13 -14.81 9.66 22.53
C ILE A 13 -15.10 8.30 21.89
N VAL A 14 -15.80 7.50 22.68
CA VAL A 14 -16.72 6.50 22.17
C VAL A 14 -17.76 7.28 21.40
N LEU A 15 -17.89 7.05 20.09
CA LEU A 15 -19.14 7.29 19.40
C LEU A 15 -19.27 6.28 18.26
N ALA A 16 -20.27 5.43 18.45
CA ALA A 16 -20.69 4.38 17.56
C ALA A 16 -21.14 4.95 16.22
N GLY A 17 -20.79 4.23 15.16
CA GLY A 17 -21.30 4.41 13.80
C GLY A 17 -21.35 3.06 13.11
N ALA A 18 -22.34 2.26 13.48
CA ALA A 18 -22.72 1.09 12.71
C ALA A 18 -23.25 1.56 11.35
N ALA A 19 -22.49 1.31 10.29
CA ALA A 19 -22.98 1.43 8.93
C ALA A 19 -22.51 0.22 8.14
N THR A 20 -23.43 -0.72 8.02
CA THR A 20 -23.51 -1.77 7.00
C THR A 20 -22.97 -1.30 5.64
N VAL A 21 -21.84 -1.85 5.21
CA VAL A 21 -21.48 -1.91 3.78
C VAL A 21 -21.33 -3.38 3.39
N SER A 22 -22.38 -4.13 3.65
CA SER A 22 -22.68 -5.41 3.00
C SER A 22 -23.39 -5.08 1.69
N GLY A 23 -22.66 -4.74 0.62
CA GLY A 23 -23.35 -4.33 -0.61
C GLY A 23 -22.52 -3.95 -1.84
N LEU A 24 -21.18 -4.10 -1.86
CA LEU A 24 -20.38 -3.83 -3.06
C LEU A 24 -19.34 -4.91 -3.39
N VAL A 25 -19.50 -6.11 -2.82
CA VAL A 25 -18.76 -7.32 -3.20
C VAL A 25 -19.54 -8.08 -4.27
N LEU A 26 -19.85 -7.46 -5.42
CA LEU A 26 -20.42 -8.23 -6.54
C LEU A 26 -20.20 -7.67 -7.96
N LEU A 27 -19.52 -6.53 -8.16
CA LEU A 27 -19.46 -5.88 -9.48
C LEU A 27 -18.09 -5.40 -9.95
N LEU A 28 -17.02 -6.18 -9.72
CA LEU A 28 -15.81 -5.99 -10.55
C LEU A 28 -14.98 -7.27 -10.73
N SER A 29 -15.69 -8.39 -10.90
CA SER A 29 -15.12 -9.64 -11.42
C SER A 29 -15.23 -9.68 -12.95
N LEU A 30 -14.78 -8.62 -13.64
CA LEU A 30 -14.59 -8.63 -15.09
C LEU A 30 -13.09 -8.58 -15.36
N LYS A 31 -12.52 -9.76 -15.62
CA LYS A 31 -11.23 -9.92 -16.29
C LYS A 31 -11.29 -9.23 -17.66
N PRO A 32 -10.40 -8.28 -17.98
CA PRO A 32 -10.11 -7.95 -19.37
C PRO A 32 -9.07 -8.94 -19.90
N HIS A 33 -9.50 -9.88 -20.73
CA HIS A 33 -8.60 -10.58 -21.66
C HIS A 33 -9.17 -10.46 -23.06
N THR A 34 -8.62 -9.51 -23.83
CA THR A 34 -8.84 -9.36 -25.26
C THR A 34 -7.78 -10.16 -26.01
N THR A 35 -8.21 -11.13 -26.81
CA THR A 35 -7.56 -11.53 -28.07
C THR A 35 -8.64 -11.99 -29.04
N PRO A 36 -8.80 -11.39 -30.23
CA PRO A 36 -9.74 -11.84 -31.23
C PRO A 36 -9.12 -13.01 -32.02
N THR A 37 -9.75 -14.18 -32.00
CA THR A 37 -9.45 -15.30 -32.90
C THR A 37 -10.61 -15.49 -33.87
N VAL A 38 -10.28 -15.57 -35.16
CA VAL A 38 -11.21 -15.75 -36.28
C VAL A 38 -11.80 -17.16 -36.26
N ALA A 39 -13.05 -17.25 -36.74
CA ALA A 39 -13.92 -18.42 -36.76
C ALA A 39 -13.29 -19.73 -37.24
N GLY A 40 -13.62 -20.83 -36.55
CA GLY A 40 -13.39 -22.21 -36.97
C GLY A 40 -14.06 -23.17 -35.98
N VAL A 41 -14.92 -24.06 -36.48
CA VAL A 41 -15.85 -24.90 -35.73
C VAL A 41 -15.15 -26.09 -35.05
N ALA A 42 -15.69 -26.55 -33.90
CA ALA A 42 -15.73 -27.94 -33.38
C ALA A 42 -15.28 -28.15 -31.90
N THR A 43 -16.22 -28.71 -31.11
CA THR A 43 -16.08 -29.74 -30.06
C THR A 43 -15.27 -29.48 -28.75
N GLY A 44 -15.97 -29.56 -27.59
CA GLY A 44 -15.40 -30.10 -26.32
C GLY A 44 -15.57 -29.23 -25.06
N PRO A 45 -15.90 -29.80 -23.87
CA PRO A 45 -16.20 -29.05 -22.64
C PRO A 45 -14.95 -28.64 -21.82
N ALA A 46 -15.14 -27.64 -20.95
CA ALA A 46 -14.25 -27.03 -19.93
C ALA A 46 -13.63 -28.08 -18.94
N PRO A 47 -12.60 -27.79 -18.09
CA PRO A 47 -12.44 -26.55 -17.31
C PRO A 47 -11.02 -26.00 -17.05
N SER A 48 -11.05 -24.79 -16.48
CA SER A 48 -10.01 -23.91 -15.93
C SER A 48 -9.00 -24.56 -14.98
N SER A 49 -7.79 -23.97 -14.87
CA SER A 49 -7.20 -23.43 -13.62
C SER A 49 -5.69 -23.15 -13.73
N SER A 50 -5.26 -21.93 -13.36
CA SER A 50 -4.12 -21.68 -12.48
C SER A 50 -3.91 -20.17 -12.31
N SER A 51 -4.44 -19.60 -11.22
CA SER A 51 -4.08 -18.28 -10.72
C SER A 51 -2.95 -18.43 -9.70
N SER A 52 -1.80 -17.85 -10.03
CA SER A 52 -0.61 -17.76 -9.20
C SER A 52 -0.68 -16.57 -8.22
N GLY A 53 -0.34 -16.85 -6.95
CA GLY A 53 0.29 -15.92 -5.98
C GLY A 53 -0.63 -14.89 -5.31
N THR A 54 -1.08 -15.07 -4.06
CA THR A 54 -0.37 -14.83 -2.76
C THR A 54 -0.37 -13.34 -2.38
N SER A 55 -0.72 -12.87 -1.18
CA SER A 55 -1.00 -13.51 0.10
C SER A 55 -1.82 -12.51 0.95
N GLY A 56 -3.04 -12.87 1.33
CA GLY A 56 -3.74 -12.21 2.44
C GLY A 56 -3.32 -12.89 3.73
N SER A 57 -2.32 -12.36 4.43
CA SER A 57 -2.01 -12.83 5.79
C SER A 57 -2.93 -12.13 6.78
N SER A 58 -4.08 -12.74 7.02
CA SER A 58 -4.89 -12.49 8.20
C SER A 58 -4.15 -13.12 9.40
N GLY A 59 -3.31 -12.32 10.05
CA GLY A 59 -2.53 -12.70 11.22
C GLY A 59 -3.15 -12.12 12.48
N SER A 60 -3.68 -13.01 13.31
CA SER A 60 -4.31 -12.80 14.61
C SER A 60 -3.58 -11.81 15.54
N ALA A 61 -4.37 -11.12 16.36
CA ALA A 61 -3.95 -10.18 17.39
C ALA A 61 -2.75 -10.70 18.22
N THR A 62 -1.74 -9.84 18.40
CA THR A 62 -0.41 -10.12 19.00
C THR A 62 0.60 -10.73 18.00
N GLY A 63 0.80 -10.07 16.86
CA GLY A 63 1.74 -10.52 15.84
C GLY A 63 2.04 -9.45 14.80
N THR A 64 3.13 -9.64 14.06
CA THR A 64 3.50 -8.80 12.92
C THR A 64 2.35 -8.76 11.90
N ARG A 65 1.90 -7.57 11.51
CA ARG A 65 0.81 -7.31 10.56
C ARG A 65 1.37 -6.54 9.36
N THR A 66 1.22 -7.10 8.17
CA THR A 66 1.57 -6.42 6.93
C THR A 66 0.33 -5.81 6.30
N LEU A 67 0.42 -4.54 5.94
CA LEU A 67 -0.65 -3.75 5.36
C LEU A 67 -0.15 -3.12 4.08
N THR A 68 -0.93 -3.26 3.04
CA THR A 68 -0.63 -2.65 1.75
C THR A 68 -1.49 -1.42 1.57
N GLY A 69 -0.85 -0.30 1.25
CA GLY A 69 -1.51 0.95 0.95
C GLY A 69 -2.17 0.94 -0.43
N ASP A 70 -3.06 1.88 -0.65
CA ASP A 70 -3.63 2.13 -1.97
C ASP A 70 -2.53 2.56 -2.96
N SER A 71 -2.73 2.24 -4.23
CA SER A 71 -1.85 2.70 -5.30
C SER A 71 -2.08 4.19 -5.57
N ALA A 72 -1.06 5.00 -5.37
CA ALA A 72 -1.07 6.42 -5.70
C ALA A 72 -0.67 6.63 -7.17
N GLN A 73 -1.55 7.21 -7.97
CA GLN A 73 -1.27 7.50 -9.38
C GLN A 73 -0.37 8.74 -9.48
N THR A 74 0.85 8.58 -9.96
CA THR A 74 1.77 9.71 -10.22
C THR A 74 1.87 10.00 -11.72
N ARG A 75 2.50 11.11 -12.09
CA ARG A 75 2.76 11.49 -13.50
C ARG A 75 3.56 10.46 -14.28
N TYR A 76 4.32 9.60 -13.60
CA TYR A 76 5.21 8.60 -14.19
C TYR A 76 4.70 7.17 -13.98
N GLY A 77 3.56 6.99 -13.33
CA GLY A 77 2.96 5.67 -13.07
C GLY A 77 2.43 5.50 -11.64
N PRO A 78 1.78 4.37 -11.36
CA PRO A 78 1.28 4.07 -10.03
C PRO A 78 2.44 3.74 -9.08
N VAL A 79 2.33 4.20 -7.84
CA VAL A 79 3.24 3.88 -6.74
C VAL A 79 2.44 3.23 -5.62
N GLN A 80 2.92 2.09 -5.11
CA GLN A 80 2.26 1.34 -4.06
C GLN A 80 3.28 0.80 -3.06
N VAL A 81 2.95 0.92 -1.78
CA VAL A 81 3.82 0.57 -0.66
C VAL A 81 3.12 -0.40 0.27
N SER A 82 3.88 -1.37 0.78
CA SER A 82 3.48 -2.26 1.85
C SER A 82 4.28 -1.96 3.10
N VAL A 83 3.59 -1.88 4.22
CA VAL A 83 4.13 -1.56 5.53
C VAL A 83 3.94 -2.78 6.42
N THR A 84 5.01 -3.22 7.06
CA THR A 84 4.95 -4.26 8.09
C THR A 84 5.03 -3.61 9.45
N LEU A 85 3.99 -3.82 10.26
CA LEU A 85 3.91 -3.35 11.63
C LEU A 85 4.11 -4.52 12.59
N LYS A 86 4.89 -4.32 13.65
CA LYS A 86 5.03 -5.26 14.76
C LYS A 86 4.71 -4.52 16.05
N ASN A 87 3.74 -5.02 16.82
CA ASN A 87 3.28 -4.37 18.05
C ASN A 87 2.90 -2.88 17.86
N GLY A 88 2.30 -2.55 16.70
CA GLY A 88 1.92 -1.17 16.37
C GLY A 88 3.07 -0.24 15.97
N LYS A 89 4.28 -0.77 15.73
CA LYS A 89 5.43 -0.02 15.20
C LYS A 89 5.79 -0.50 13.82
N ILE A 90 6.18 0.41 12.94
CA ILE A 90 6.67 0.07 11.60
C ILE A 90 8.02 -0.63 11.75
N THR A 91 8.12 -1.87 11.28
CA THR A 91 9.36 -2.66 11.30
C THR A 91 9.97 -2.87 9.94
N ASP A 92 9.16 -2.84 8.89
CA ASP A 92 9.63 -2.94 7.50
C ASP A 92 8.71 -2.16 6.58
N VAL A 93 9.26 -1.68 5.46
CA VAL A 93 8.50 -1.01 4.41
C VAL A 93 9.06 -1.39 3.06
N THR A 94 8.20 -1.92 2.21
CA THR A 94 8.55 -2.44 0.88
C THR A 94 7.70 -1.74 -0.19
N ALA A 95 8.34 -1.14 -1.19
CA ALA A 95 7.63 -0.64 -2.37
C ALA A 95 7.25 -1.81 -3.29
N LEU A 96 5.95 -2.06 -3.45
CA LEU A 96 5.43 -3.15 -4.31
C LEU A 96 5.36 -2.72 -5.77
N THR A 97 4.94 -1.48 -6.00
CA THR A 97 4.75 -0.90 -7.34
C THR A 97 5.41 0.46 -7.36
N TYR A 98 6.20 0.74 -8.38
CA TYR A 98 6.83 2.04 -8.60
C TYR A 98 7.24 2.15 -10.07
N PRO A 99 7.32 3.38 -10.61
CA PRO A 99 7.69 3.60 -12.00
C PRO A 99 9.13 3.13 -12.25
N GLN A 100 9.28 2.18 -13.16
CA GLN A 100 10.57 1.61 -13.57
C GLN A 100 10.72 1.55 -15.09
N GLU A 101 9.85 2.25 -15.82
CA GLU A 101 9.78 2.19 -17.28
C GLU A 101 11.04 2.76 -17.95
N ASN A 102 11.69 3.75 -17.32
CA ASN A 102 12.93 4.33 -17.83
C ASN A 102 14.15 3.90 -17.00
N PRO A 103 15.34 3.78 -17.62
CA PRO A 103 16.58 3.49 -16.91
C PRO A 103 16.91 4.57 -15.87
N ARG A 104 16.47 5.81 -16.11
CA ARG A 104 16.66 6.91 -15.17
C ARG A 104 15.85 6.71 -13.89
N ASP A 105 14.61 6.24 -13.98
CA ASP A 105 13.75 5.98 -12.82
C ASP A 105 14.31 4.82 -11.99
N GLN A 106 14.76 3.75 -12.66
CA GLN A 106 15.44 2.63 -11.98
C GLN A 106 16.67 3.10 -11.21
N GLN A 107 17.51 3.94 -11.83
CA GLN A 107 18.68 4.51 -11.16
C GLN A 107 18.29 5.39 -9.97
N ILE A 108 17.25 6.22 -10.09
CA ILE A 108 16.76 7.08 -9.00
C ILE A 108 16.20 6.25 -7.84
N ASN A 109 15.31 5.30 -8.15
CA ASN A 109 14.66 4.45 -7.17
C ASN A 109 15.67 3.56 -6.43
N SER A 110 16.77 3.16 -7.07
CA SER A 110 17.82 2.34 -6.43
C SER A 110 18.43 2.96 -5.17
N TYR A 111 18.56 4.30 -5.11
CA TYR A 111 19.01 5.01 -3.91
C TYR A 111 17.86 5.66 -3.13
N ALA A 112 16.78 6.06 -3.80
CA ALA A 112 15.65 6.73 -3.15
C ALA A 112 14.84 5.77 -2.26
N ILE A 113 14.48 4.58 -2.76
CA ILE A 113 13.69 3.61 -1.99
C ILE A 113 14.34 3.26 -0.64
N PRO A 114 15.64 2.88 -0.56
CA PRO A 114 16.24 2.56 0.73
C PRO A 114 16.42 3.78 1.64
N GLN A 115 16.49 5.02 1.11
CA GLN A 115 16.47 6.22 1.93
C GLN A 115 15.08 6.47 2.50
N LEU A 116 14.03 6.43 1.67
CA LEU A 116 12.63 6.57 2.08
C LEU A 116 12.24 5.52 3.14
N THR A 117 12.68 4.26 2.97
CA THR A 117 12.44 3.21 3.99
C THR A 117 13.10 3.56 5.32
N ARG A 118 14.36 4.05 5.33
CA ARG A 118 15.03 4.45 6.58
C ARG A 118 14.36 5.63 7.25
N GLU A 119 13.95 6.63 6.46
CA GLU A 119 13.21 7.78 6.98
C GLU A 119 11.87 7.35 7.57
N THR A 120 11.15 6.46 6.89
CA THR A 120 9.86 5.94 7.38
C THR A 120 10.03 5.18 8.69
N LEU A 121 11.07 4.33 8.80
CA LEU A 121 11.37 3.61 10.03
C LEU A 121 11.75 4.56 11.18
N THR A 122 12.38 5.70 10.86
CA THR A 122 12.78 6.72 11.84
C THR A 122 11.60 7.58 12.27
N ALA A 123 10.81 8.07 11.31
CA ALA A 123 9.63 8.90 11.53
C ALA A 123 8.47 8.12 12.15
N GLN A 124 8.39 6.80 11.89
CA GLN A 124 7.25 5.95 12.26
C GLN A 124 5.91 6.51 11.75
N SER A 125 5.93 7.18 10.60
CA SER A 125 4.77 7.89 10.03
C SER A 125 4.93 8.09 8.53
N ALA A 126 3.85 8.50 7.87
CA ALA A 126 3.84 8.89 6.46
C ALA A 126 4.54 10.22 6.21
N ASP A 127 4.71 11.09 7.21
CA ASP A 127 5.49 12.31 7.06
C ASP A 127 6.99 12.01 6.96
N ILE A 128 7.46 11.79 5.73
CA ILE A 128 8.86 11.65 5.34
C ILE A 128 9.27 12.73 4.34
N ASP A 129 10.56 13.02 4.30
CA ASP A 129 11.11 14.02 3.40
C ASP A 129 11.18 13.45 1.97
N THR A 130 11.21 14.35 1.00
CA THR A 130 11.36 13.95 -0.40
C THR A 130 12.84 13.79 -0.73
N VAL A 131 13.18 12.72 -1.45
CA VAL A 131 14.55 12.49 -1.89
C VAL A 131 14.82 13.27 -3.18
N SER A 132 15.98 13.93 -3.25
CA SER A 132 16.39 14.72 -4.42
C SER A 132 16.37 13.86 -5.70
N GLY A 133 15.57 14.28 -6.68
CA GLY A 133 15.39 13.56 -7.95
C GLY A 133 14.28 12.51 -7.94
N ALA A 134 13.70 12.19 -6.78
CA ALA A 134 12.63 11.19 -6.62
C ALA A 134 11.33 11.82 -6.09
N THR A 135 11.05 13.09 -6.38
CA THR A 135 9.89 13.82 -5.80
C THR A 135 8.58 13.08 -6.02
N TYR A 136 8.30 12.66 -7.27
CA TYR A 136 7.05 11.97 -7.61
C TYR A 136 6.94 10.59 -6.94
N THR A 137 8.04 9.83 -6.94
CA THR A 137 8.08 8.55 -6.21
C THR A 137 7.87 8.76 -4.72
N SER A 138 8.49 9.79 -4.14
CA SER A 138 8.37 10.13 -2.72
C SER A 138 6.93 10.52 -2.38
N GLU A 139 6.28 11.37 -3.17
CA GLU A 139 4.88 11.75 -2.97
C GLU A 139 3.92 10.56 -3.08
N GLY A 140 4.07 9.73 -4.13
CA GLY A 140 3.27 8.52 -4.30
C GLY A 140 3.50 7.51 -3.18
N TYR A 141 4.75 7.35 -2.74
CA TYR A 141 5.12 6.52 -1.61
C TYR A 141 4.44 7.03 -0.33
N ARG A 142 4.47 8.34 -0.11
CA ARG A 142 3.85 8.99 1.06
C ARG A 142 2.35 8.76 1.11
N GLN A 143 1.67 8.95 -0.01
CA GLN A 143 0.23 8.78 -0.11
C GLN A 143 -0.18 7.31 0.09
N SER A 144 0.54 6.37 -0.53
CA SER A 144 0.32 4.94 -0.32
C SER A 144 0.60 4.53 1.13
N LEU A 145 1.70 5.01 1.72
CA LEU A 145 2.05 4.72 3.10
C LEU A 145 1.00 5.30 4.07
N GLN A 146 0.50 6.50 3.80
CA GLN A 146 -0.57 7.11 4.59
C GLN A 146 -1.83 6.24 4.58
N SER A 147 -2.28 5.77 3.41
CA SER A 147 -3.38 4.81 3.30
C SER A 147 -3.13 3.52 4.09
N ALA A 148 -1.91 2.98 4.03
CA ALA A 148 -1.54 1.77 4.75
C ALA A 148 -1.60 1.97 6.28
N LEU A 149 -1.11 3.12 6.77
CA LEU A 149 -1.14 3.47 8.18
C LEU A 149 -2.55 3.81 8.67
N ASP A 150 -3.36 4.47 7.85
CA ASP A 150 -4.77 4.73 8.15
C ASP A 150 -5.52 3.40 8.33
N SER A 151 -5.32 2.46 7.39
CA SER A 151 -5.82 1.08 7.44
C SER A 151 -5.23 0.25 8.60
N ALA A 152 -4.13 0.69 9.21
CA ALA A 152 -3.54 0.07 10.39
C ALA A 152 -4.20 0.57 11.68
N SER A 153 -4.66 1.82 11.66
CA SER A 153 -5.20 2.54 12.82
C SER A 153 -6.73 2.50 12.91
N GLY A 154 -7.42 2.21 11.80
CA GLY A 154 -8.87 1.96 11.72
C GLY A 154 -9.25 0.54 12.12
#